data_AF-A0A955WQQ4-F1
#
_entry.id   AF-A0A955WQQ4-F1
#
_cell.length_a   1.000
_cell.length_b   1.000
_cell.length_c   1.000
_cell.angle_alpha   90.00
_cell.angle_beta   90.00
_cell.angle_gamma   90.00
#
_symmetry.space_group_name_H-M   'P 1'
#
loop_
_entity.id
_entity.type
_entity.pdbx_description
1 polymer ?
#
loop_
_entity_poly.entity_id
_entity_poly.type
_entity_poly.pdbx_seq_one_letter_code
_entity_poly.pdbx_strand_id
1 'polypeptide(L)'
;MVARALMIWLVLAGLLPAGAALAVSDAEMQAIHAAIADWQTVEARARLEPLLQAEPDEPGLQFAEARLLYFEGRYGDAVNLLDQLLERLGPGAPEAVKHLRAEVGQTHETLKSFDEYVTPDGRFRIRYTGRDKLLMPWLAEVLIQADKALAADFAWRPEGQILVEIYPRIDYLAKVSSLTEEAIETSGTIALCKYNRLMFTSPRGLVKGYGWRDTVTHEFVHYYVTKKSRNTVPIWLHEGIAKFQETRWRTGPGEAL
;
A
#
# COMPACT_ATOMS: atom_id res chain seq x y z
N MET A 1 61.59 -4.40 52.67
CA MET A 1 60.63 -5.50 52.93
C MET A 1 59.24 -5.00 52.63
N VAL A 2 58.75 -5.25 51.42
CA VAL A 2 57.40 -4.87 50.98
C VAL A 2 56.76 -6.13 50.43
N ALA A 3 55.74 -6.63 51.13
CA ALA A 3 54.93 -7.77 50.72
C ALA A 3 53.92 -7.30 49.66
N ARG A 4 53.90 -7.96 48.50
CA ARG A 4 52.83 -7.82 47.49
C ARG A 4 52.05 -9.13 47.46
N ALA A 5 50.84 -9.12 48.01
CA ALA A 5 49.84 -10.15 47.79
C ALA A 5 49.17 -9.89 46.42
N LEU A 6 49.29 -10.84 45.49
CA LEU A 6 48.56 -10.83 44.23
C LEU A 6 47.18 -11.47 44.49
N MET A 7 46.11 -10.69 44.34
CA MET A 7 44.73 -11.17 44.35
C MET A 7 44.35 -11.54 42.91
N ILE A 8 44.13 -12.83 42.65
CA ILE A 8 43.61 -13.34 41.38
C ILE A 8 42.10 -13.17 41.39
N TRP A 9 41.56 -12.30 40.55
CA TRP A 9 40.12 -12.26 40.26
C TRP A 9 39.79 -13.28 39.17
N LEU A 10 39.16 -14.38 39.59
CA LEU A 10 38.43 -15.29 38.70
C LEU A 10 37.16 -14.58 38.25
N VAL A 11 37.16 -14.06 37.02
CA VAL A 11 35.92 -13.69 36.32
C VAL A 11 35.40 -14.96 35.65
N LEU A 12 34.47 -15.66 36.33
CA LEU A 12 33.59 -16.60 35.66
C LEU A 12 32.68 -15.79 34.73
N ALA A 13 33.07 -15.68 33.47
CA ALA A 13 32.17 -15.30 32.40
C ALA A 13 31.15 -16.44 32.25
N GLY A 14 29.95 -16.23 32.81
CA GLY A 14 28.82 -17.11 32.58
C GLY A 14 28.55 -17.22 31.08
N LEU A 15 28.57 -18.45 30.57
CA LEU A 15 27.97 -18.78 29.29
C LEU A 15 26.49 -18.43 29.36
N LEU A 16 26.12 -17.25 28.86
CA LEU A 16 24.75 -16.97 28.46
C LEU A 16 24.41 -17.96 27.33
N PRO A 17 23.30 -18.69 27.42
CA PRO A 17 22.88 -19.54 26.32
C PRO A 17 22.60 -18.65 25.11
N ALA A 18 23.25 -18.96 24.00
CA ALA A 18 22.92 -18.39 22.71
C ALA A 18 21.49 -18.83 22.34
N GLY A 19 20.64 -17.85 22.01
CA GLY A 19 19.39 -18.07 21.27
C GLY A 19 18.16 -18.36 22.11
N ALA A 20 17.73 -17.41 22.95
CA ALA A 20 16.29 -17.23 23.12
C ALA A 20 15.85 -16.27 22.00
N ALA A 21 15.24 -16.78 20.94
CA ALA A 21 14.49 -15.94 20.01
C ALA A 21 13.48 -15.17 20.87
N LEU A 22 13.60 -13.84 20.92
CA LEU A 22 12.65 -13.02 21.65
C LEU A 22 11.36 -13.03 20.83
N ALA A 23 10.44 -13.91 21.23
CA ALA A 23 9.12 -14.00 20.62
C ALA A 23 8.54 -12.59 20.43
N VAL A 24 8.10 -12.31 19.20
CA VAL A 24 7.55 -11.00 18.85
C VAL A 24 6.38 -10.67 19.77
N SER A 25 6.46 -9.53 20.44
CA SER A 25 5.38 -9.11 21.35
C SER A 25 4.08 -8.82 20.57
N ASP A 26 2.93 -9.13 21.19
CA ASP A 26 1.61 -8.81 20.63
C ASP A 26 1.49 -7.31 20.29
N ALA A 27 2.10 -6.44 21.09
CA ALA A 27 2.10 -5.00 20.87
C ALA A 27 2.82 -4.60 19.57
N GLU A 28 3.96 -5.25 19.26
CA GLU A 28 4.69 -4.97 18.02
C GLU A 28 3.94 -5.52 16.81
N MET A 29 3.37 -6.73 16.89
CA MET A 29 2.52 -7.26 15.83
C MET A 29 1.31 -6.38 15.53
N GLN A 30 0.65 -5.84 16.58
CA GLN A 30 -0.43 -4.88 16.44
C GLN A 30 0.05 -3.58 15.77
N ALA A 31 1.23 -3.06 16.14
CA ALA A 31 1.81 -1.86 15.55
C ALA A 31 2.12 -2.05 14.05
N ILE A 32 2.66 -3.20 13.64
CA ILE A 32 2.91 -3.54 12.23
C ILE A 32 1.59 -3.58 11.45
N HIS A 33 0.59 -4.30 11.97
CA HIS A 33 -0.70 -4.40 11.31
C HIS A 33 -1.45 -3.07 11.22
N ALA A 34 -1.32 -2.21 12.23
CA ALA A 34 -1.85 -0.84 12.22
C ALA A 34 -1.14 0.02 11.17
N ALA A 35 0.20 -0.02 11.12
CA ALA A 35 0.97 0.69 10.11
C ALA A 35 0.56 0.28 8.68
N ILE A 36 0.33 -1.02 8.42
CA ILE A 36 -0.19 -1.49 7.13
C ILE A 36 -1.59 -0.92 6.85
N ALA A 37 -2.50 -0.98 7.83
CA ALA A 37 -3.87 -0.48 7.69
C ALA A 37 -3.92 1.04 7.40
N ASP A 38 -3.00 1.79 8.01
CA ASP A 38 -2.83 3.25 7.86
C ASP A 38 -2.01 3.64 6.62
N TRP A 39 -1.64 2.65 5.80
CA TRP A 39 -0.83 2.76 4.58
C TRP A 39 0.60 3.26 4.84
N GLN A 40 1.13 3.14 6.06
CA GLN A 40 2.50 3.49 6.41
C GLN A 40 3.46 2.35 6.02
N THR A 41 3.52 2.04 4.73
CA THR A 41 4.26 0.87 4.21
C THR A 41 5.76 0.92 4.50
N VAL A 42 6.39 2.10 4.47
CA VAL A 42 7.81 2.27 4.83
C VAL A 42 8.04 1.97 6.31
N GLU A 43 7.16 2.48 7.19
CA GLU A 43 7.21 2.19 8.62
C GLU A 43 6.99 0.69 8.90
N ALA A 44 5.95 0.11 8.29
CA ALA A 44 5.64 -1.31 8.43
C ALA A 44 6.81 -2.19 7.98
N ARG A 45 7.42 -1.88 6.84
CA ARG A 45 8.62 -2.56 6.31
C ARG A 45 9.79 -2.48 7.28
N ALA A 46 10.08 -1.29 7.80
CA ALA A 46 11.19 -1.06 8.73
C ALA A 46 11.02 -1.82 10.05
N ARG A 47 9.78 -1.98 10.54
CA ARG A 47 9.46 -2.78 11.74
C ARG A 47 9.50 -4.28 11.47
N LEU A 48 8.97 -4.71 10.33
CA LEU A 48 8.77 -6.13 10.01
C LEU A 48 10.07 -6.83 9.57
N GLU A 49 10.92 -6.15 8.80
CA GLU A 49 12.11 -6.74 8.19
C GLU A 49 13.08 -7.36 9.21
N PRO A 50 13.47 -6.69 10.32
CA PRO A 50 14.37 -7.31 11.31
C PRO A 50 13.76 -8.55 11.99
N LEU A 51 12.43 -8.57 12.15
CA LEU A 51 11.72 -9.69 12.77
C LEU A 51 11.67 -10.89 11.82
N LEU A 52 11.40 -10.67 10.53
CA LEU A 52 11.49 -11.72 9.51
C LEU A 52 12.90 -12.29 9.38
N GLN A 53 13.93 -11.48 9.56
CA GLN A 53 15.32 -11.97 9.55
C GLN A 53 15.64 -12.85 10.76
N ALA A 54 15.05 -12.56 11.92
CA ALA A 54 15.25 -13.34 13.13
C ALA A 54 14.39 -14.62 13.17
N GLU A 55 13.13 -14.53 12.74
CA GLU A 55 12.14 -15.61 12.78
C GLU A 55 11.41 -15.75 11.43
N PRO A 56 12.12 -16.16 10.36
CA PRO A 56 11.55 -16.17 9.00
C PRO A 56 10.34 -17.09 8.86
N ASP A 57 10.23 -18.14 9.66
CA ASP A 57 9.14 -19.10 9.57
C ASP A 57 7.97 -18.78 10.51
N GLU A 58 7.98 -17.68 11.25
CA GLU A 58 6.87 -17.34 12.17
C GLU A 58 5.59 -17.04 11.35
N PRO A 59 4.48 -17.80 11.54
CA PRO A 59 3.25 -17.63 10.75
C PRO A 59 2.66 -16.22 10.77
N GLY A 60 2.69 -15.53 11.92
CA GLY A 60 2.18 -14.17 12.07
C GLY A 60 2.97 -13.15 11.24
N LEU A 61 4.30 -13.22 11.27
CA LEU A 61 5.20 -12.39 10.47
C LEU A 61 5.04 -12.65 8.97
N GLN A 62 4.92 -13.91 8.58
CA GLN A 62 4.63 -14.31 7.20
C GLN A 62 3.29 -13.76 6.70
N PHE A 63 2.26 -13.79 7.55
CA PHE A 63 0.98 -13.16 7.24
C PHE A 63 1.07 -11.63 7.16
N ALA A 64 1.80 -10.99 8.06
CA ALA A 64 2.06 -9.55 8.01
C ALA A 64 2.82 -9.16 6.74
N GLU A 65 3.79 -9.97 6.31
CA GLU A 65 4.56 -9.78 5.09
C GLU A 65 3.67 -9.86 3.86
N ALA A 66 2.84 -10.89 3.75
CA ALA A 66 1.89 -11.03 2.65
C ALA A 66 0.94 -9.82 2.55
N ARG A 67 0.46 -9.32 3.69
CA ARG A 67 -0.36 -8.11 3.75
C ARG A 67 0.41 -6.88 3.26
N LEU A 68 1.66 -6.71 3.69
CA LEU A 68 2.48 -5.58 3.29
C LEU A 68 2.81 -5.64 1.79
N LEU A 69 3.17 -6.81 1.27
CA LEU A 69 3.39 -7.05 -0.16
C LEU A 69 2.16 -6.68 -1.00
N TYR A 70 0.94 -6.97 -0.53
CA TYR A 70 -0.29 -6.53 -1.19
C TYR A 70 -0.40 -5.00 -1.26
N PHE A 71 -0.11 -4.30 -0.15
CA PHE A 71 -0.15 -2.82 -0.11
C PHE A 71 1.02 -2.18 -0.87
N GLU A 72 2.11 -2.90 -1.08
CA GLU A 72 3.24 -2.51 -1.94
C GLU A 72 3.00 -2.85 -3.43
N GLY A 73 1.87 -3.46 -3.78
CA GLY A 73 1.54 -3.85 -5.14
C GLY A 73 2.23 -5.11 -5.64
N ARG A 74 2.94 -5.85 -4.77
CA ARG A 74 3.69 -7.08 -5.10
C ARG A 74 2.78 -8.30 -5.02
N TYR A 75 1.75 -8.34 -5.86
CA TYR A 75 0.66 -9.30 -5.77
C TYR A 75 1.09 -10.76 -5.97
N GLY A 76 1.98 -11.02 -6.94
CA GLY A 76 2.48 -12.38 -7.17
C GLY A 76 3.27 -12.91 -5.97
N ASP A 77 4.11 -12.07 -5.37
CA ASP A 77 4.88 -12.43 -4.17
C ASP A 77 3.97 -12.70 -2.98
N ALA A 78 2.96 -11.84 -2.77
CA ALA A 78 1.95 -12.04 -1.73
C ALA A 78 1.16 -13.34 -1.92
N VAL A 79 0.75 -13.66 -3.16
CA VAL A 79 0.07 -14.92 -3.50
C VAL A 79 0.95 -16.11 -3.15
N ASN A 80 2.20 -16.11 -3.62
CA ASN A 80 3.14 -17.21 -3.38
C ASN A 80 3.36 -17.44 -1.89
N LEU A 81 3.51 -16.36 -1.12
CA LEU A 81 3.71 -16.43 0.32
C LEU A 81 2.49 -16.99 1.06
N LEU A 82 1.29 -16.55 0.66
CA LEU A 82 0.05 -17.03 1.25
C LEU A 82 -0.24 -18.48 0.90
N ASP A 83 0.11 -18.93 -0.31
CA ASP A 83 -0.01 -20.34 -0.70
C ASP A 83 0.89 -21.24 0.17
N GLN A 84 2.16 -20.85 0.36
CA GLN A 84 3.08 -21.54 1.26
C GLN A 84 2.59 -21.55 2.73
N LEU A 85 2.05 -20.42 3.19
CA LEU A 85 1.51 -20.30 4.54
C LEU A 85 0.29 -21.20 4.74
N LEU A 86 -0.64 -21.24 3.78
CA LEU A 86 -1.82 -22.10 3.82
C LEU A 86 -1.45 -23.59 3.78
N GLU A 87 -0.48 -23.98 2.96
CA GLU A 87 0.02 -25.36 2.91
C GLU A 87 0.57 -25.79 4.26
N ARG A 88 1.35 -24.92 4.91
CA ARG A 88 1.95 -25.19 6.22
C ARG A 88 0.93 -25.25 7.36
N LEU A 89 -0.06 -24.36 7.35
CA LEU A 89 -1.11 -24.31 8.37
C LEU A 89 -2.19 -25.38 8.18
N GLY A 90 -2.33 -25.91 6.96
CA GLY A 90 -3.31 -26.94 6.62
C GLY A 90 -4.77 -26.48 6.77
N PRO A 91 -5.72 -27.41 6.92
CA PRO A 91 -7.15 -27.11 6.97
C PRO A 91 -7.57 -26.15 8.11
N GLY A 92 -6.77 -26.10 9.18
CA GLY A 92 -6.99 -25.24 10.35
C GLY A 92 -6.49 -23.80 10.18
N ALA A 93 -6.02 -23.41 9.00
CA ALA A 93 -5.55 -22.04 8.75
C ALA A 93 -6.62 -20.98 9.12
N PRO A 94 -6.23 -19.86 9.75
CA PRO A 94 -7.17 -18.80 10.10
C PRO A 94 -7.91 -18.25 8.88
N GLU A 95 -9.20 -17.93 9.03
CA GLU A 95 -10.03 -17.39 7.94
C GLU A 95 -9.46 -16.08 7.38
N ALA A 96 -8.77 -15.28 8.20
CA ALA A 96 -8.09 -14.07 7.74
C ALA A 96 -7.02 -14.35 6.66
N VAL A 97 -6.30 -15.48 6.76
CA VAL A 97 -5.30 -15.89 5.77
C VAL A 97 -6.00 -16.32 4.48
N LYS A 98 -7.07 -17.10 4.59
CA LYS A 98 -7.86 -17.57 3.43
C LYS A 98 -8.52 -16.41 2.68
N HIS A 99 -9.13 -15.48 3.41
CA HIS A 99 -9.76 -14.29 2.83
C HIS A 99 -8.74 -13.40 2.12
N LEU A 100 -7.60 -13.11 2.76
CA LEU A 100 -6.54 -12.33 2.12
C LEU A 100 -6.04 -13.03 0.86
N ARG A 101 -5.83 -14.35 0.90
CA ARG A 101 -5.39 -15.10 -0.28
C ARG A 101 -6.39 -15.06 -1.43
N ALA A 102 -7.70 -15.11 -1.14
CA ALA A 102 -8.73 -14.98 -2.15
C ALA A 102 -8.69 -13.59 -2.81
N GLU A 103 -8.64 -12.53 -2.01
CA GLU A 103 -8.61 -11.14 -2.49
C GLU A 103 -7.35 -10.82 -3.30
N VAL A 104 -6.17 -11.15 -2.76
CA VAL A 104 -4.89 -10.91 -3.44
C VAL A 104 -4.77 -11.79 -4.68
N GLY A 105 -5.26 -13.03 -4.63
CA GLY A 105 -5.31 -13.94 -5.76
C GLY A 105 -6.16 -13.39 -6.91
N GLN A 106 -7.37 -12.91 -6.62
CA GLN A 106 -8.23 -12.30 -7.63
C GLN A 106 -7.59 -11.04 -8.24
N THR A 107 -6.94 -10.22 -7.40
CA THR A 107 -6.21 -9.04 -7.86
C THR A 107 -5.04 -9.42 -8.77
N HIS A 108 -4.21 -10.39 -8.35
CA HIS A 108 -3.09 -10.87 -9.15
C HIS A 108 -3.55 -11.42 -10.50
N GLU A 109 -4.55 -12.30 -10.51
CA GLU A 109 -5.08 -12.91 -11.74
C GLU A 109 -5.66 -11.86 -12.69
N THR A 110 -6.30 -10.83 -12.17
CA THR A 110 -6.86 -9.73 -12.96
C THR A 110 -5.77 -8.86 -13.60
N LEU A 111 -4.63 -8.69 -12.93
CA LEU A 111 -3.60 -7.70 -13.30
C LEU A 111 -2.29 -8.31 -13.80
N LYS A 112 -2.10 -9.63 -13.78
CA LYS A 112 -0.82 -10.29 -14.12
C LYS A 112 -0.31 -10.04 -15.54
N SER A 113 -1.18 -9.64 -16.46
CA SER A 113 -0.85 -9.32 -17.85
C SER A 113 -0.73 -7.81 -18.11
N PHE A 114 -0.76 -6.99 -17.08
CA PHE A 114 -0.65 -5.55 -17.22
C PHE A 114 0.81 -5.16 -17.46
N ASP A 115 0.99 -4.19 -18.36
CA ASP A 115 2.25 -3.50 -18.55
C ASP A 115 2.48 -2.50 -17.43
N GLU A 116 3.75 -2.16 -17.21
CA GLU A 116 4.16 -1.16 -16.23
C GLU A 116 4.90 0.01 -16.88
N TYR A 117 4.64 1.21 -16.38
CA TYR A 117 5.32 2.44 -16.75
C TYR A 117 5.71 3.20 -15.49
N VAL A 118 6.97 3.62 -15.41
CA VAL A 118 7.47 4.46 -14.31
C VAL A 118 7.60 5.89 -14.83
N THR A 119 7.11 6.87 -14.06
CA THR A 119 7.22 8.28 -14.43
C THR A 119 8.68 8.73 -14.51
N PRO A 120 9.02 9.78 -15.29
CA PRO A 120 10.40 10.23 -15.45
C PRO A 120 11.11 10.63 -14.13
N ASP A 121 10.34 11.06 -13.13
CA ASP A 121 10.84 11.40 -11.79
C ASP A 121 10.86 10.20 -10.82
N GLY A 122 10.51 9.00 -11.30
CA GLY A 122 10.49 7.76 -10.52
C GLY A 122 9.35 7.65 -9.50
N ARG A 123 8.54 8.70 -9.33
CA ARG A 123 7.54 8.81 -8.25
C ARG A 123 6.36 7.86 -8.38
N PHE A 124 5.94 7.57 -9.61
CA PHE A 124 4.74 6.78 -9.85
C PHE A 124 5.06 5.56 -10.68
N ARG A 125 4.47 4.44 -10.26
CA ARG A 125 4.44 3.17 -10.99
C ARG A 125 3.03 2.95 -11.48
N ILE A 126 2.85 2.99 -12.79
CA ILE A 126 1.56 2.97 -13.45
C ILE A 126 1.40 1.61 -14.14
N ARG A 127 0.35 0.87 -13.77
CA ARG A 127 -0.04 -0.38 -14.43
C ARG A 127 -1.20 -0.15 -15.37
N TYR A 128 -1.08 -0.67 -16.59
CA TYR A 128 -2.06 -0.47 -17.66
C TYR A 128 -2.10 -1.66 -18.59
N THR A 129 -3.02 -1.67 -19.56
CA THR A 129 -3.02 -2.69 -20.61
C THR A 129 -3.41 -2.12 -21.97
N GLY A 130 -2.72 -2.61 -23.01
CA GLY A 130 -3.06 -2.32 -24.40
C GLY A 130 -3.09 -0.82 -24.73
N ARG A 131 -4.24 -0.34 -25.21
CA ARG A 131 -4.40 1.05 -25.70
C ARG A 131 -4.28 2.11 -24.62
N ASP A 132 -4.36 1.74 -23.34
CA ASP A 132 -4.20 2.69 -22.23
C ASP A 132 -2.78 3.26 -22.14
N LYS A 133 -1.80 2.64 -22.83
CA LYS A 133 -0.46 3.21 -23.03
C LYS A 133 -0.49 4.65 -23.55
N LEU A 134 -1.50 4.98 -24.36
CA LEU A 134 -1.63 6.33 -24.91
C LEU A 134 -1.85 7.37 -23.81
N LEU A 135 -2.38 7.01 -22.64
CA LEU A 135 -2.63 7.95 -21.55
C LEU A 135 -1.35 8.39 -20.82
N MET A 136 -0.25 7.63 -20.93
CA MET A 136 0.94 7.78 -20.07
C MET A 136 1.52 9.20 -20.05
N PRO A 137 1.71 9.92 -21.18
CA PRO A 137 2.29 11.25 -21.14
C PRO A 137 1.45 12.24 -20.32
N TRP A 138 0.12 12.20 -20.50
CA TRP A 138 -0.80 13.08 -19.79
C TRP A 138 -1.02 12.67 -18.34
N LEU A 139 -1.06 11.37 -18.06
CA LEU A 139 -1.19 10.89 -16.68
C LEU A 139 0.06 11.22 -15.86
N ALA A 140 1.25 11.04 -16.44
CA ALA A 140 2.51 11.42 -15.81
C ALA A 140 2.54 12.93 -15.51
N GLU A 141 2.18 13.77 -16.47
CA GLU A 141 2.08 15.22 -16.29
C GLU A 141 1.15 15.57 -15.11
N VAL A 142 -0.09 15.07 -15.12
CA VAL A 142 -1.10 15.35 -14.09
C VAL A 142 -0.60 14.93 -12.71
N LEU A 143 -0.10 13.71 -12.57
CA LEU A 143 0.37 13.19 -11.29
C LEU A 143 1.56 13.99 -10.76
N ILE A 144 2.54 14.32 -11.59
CA ILE A 144 3.73 15.09 -11.18
C ILE A 144 3.34 16.51 -10.76
N GLN A 145 2.44 17.18 -11.49
CA GLN A 145 2.02 18.55 -11.14
C GLN A 145 1.12 18.55 -9.90
N ALA A 146 0.15 17.63 -9.81
CA ALA A 146 -0.68 17.45 -8.63
C ALA A 146 0.21 17.22 -7.40
N ASP A 147 1.18 16.34 -7.50
CA ASP A 147 2.09 16.00 -6.42
C ASP A 147 2.89 17.19 -5.91
N LYS A 148 3.45 17.98 -6.82
CA LYS A 148 4.17 19.20 -6.47
C LYS A 148 3.26 20.20 -5.74
N ALA A 149 2.04 20.40 -6.24
CA ALA A 149 1.08 21.33 -5.64
C ALA A 149 0.61 20.85 -4.26
N LEU A 150 0.23 19.57 -4.15
CA LEU A 150 -0.23 18.97 -2.90
C LEU A 150 0.90 18.91 -1.86
N ALA A 151 2.14 18.61 -2.27
CA ALA A 151 3.28 18.65 -1.35
C ALA A 151 3.47 20.04 -0.73
N ALA A 152 3.27 21.11 -1.51
CA ALA A 152 3.31 22.48 -1.01
C ALA A 152 2.13 22.79 -0.09
N ASP A 153 0.90 22.48 -0.52
CA ASP A 153 -0.33 22.78 0.24
C ASP A 153 -0.37 22.02 1.58
N PHE A 154 0.07 20.76 1.61
CA PHE A 154 0.11 19.95 2.82
C PHE A 154 1.41 20.14 3.62
N ALA A 155 2.40 20.90 3.13
CA ALA A 155 3.74 21.00 3.71
C ALA A 155 4.35 19.64 4.08
N TRP A 156 4.03 18.61 3.29
CA TRP A 156 4.37 17.21 3.53
C TRP A 156 4.14 16.41 2.25
N ARG A 157 4.92 15.34 2.02
CA ARG A 157 4.84 14.49 0.82
C ARG A 157 4.93 13.01 1.20
N PRO A 158 4.09 12.12 0.63
CA PRO A 158 4.21 10.68 0.86
C PRO A 158 5.56 10.14 0.39
N GLU A 159 6.17 9.33 1.25
CA GLU A 159 7.39 8.58 0.93
C GLU A 159 7.09 7.35 0.06
N GLY A 160 8.12 6.91 -0.66
CA GLY A 160 8.04 5.74 -1.54
C GLY A 160 7.41 6.04 -2.91
N GLN A 161 7.36 4.99 -3.72
CA GLN A 161 6.74 5.03 -5.05
C GLN A 161 5.24 4.76 -4.94
N ILE A 162 4.44 5.51 -5.69
CA ILE A 162 2.98 5.46 -5.62
C ILE A 162 2.46 4.61 -6.78
N LEU A 163 1.65 3.60 -6.44
CA LEU A 163 1.04 2.71 -7.43
C LEU A 163 -0.26 3.32 -7.98
N VAL A 164 -0.37 3.32 -9.30
CA VAL A 164 -1.56 3.74 -10.04
C VAL A 164 -1.95 2.64 -11.01
N GLU A 165 -3.22 2.23 -11.01
CA GLU A 165 -3.71 1.13 -11.85
C GLU A 165 -4.86 1.62 -12.73
N ILE A 166 -4.72 1.42 -14.04
CA ILE A 166 -5.71 1.82 -15.05
C ILE A 166 -6.45 0.59 -15.54
N TYR A 167 -7.77 0.58 -15.34
CA TYR A 167 -8.59 -0.57 -15.72
C TYR A 167 -9.33 -0.35 -17.04
N PRO A 168 -9.35 -1.34 -17.96
CA PRO A 168 -9.99 -1.18 -19.26
C PRO A 168 -11.53 -1.04 -19.17
N ARG A 169 -12.13 -1.48 -18.05
CA ARG A 169 -13.57 -1.57 -17.81
C ARG A 169 -13.87 -1.37 -16.32
N ILE A 170 -15.09 -0.96 -16.01
CA ILE A 170 -15.54 -0.64 -14.65
C ILE A 170 -15.63 -1.87 -13.73
N ASP A 171 -15.95 -3.06 -14.27
CA ASP A 171 -16.08 -4.30 -13.50
C ASP A 171 -14.76 -4.76 -12.84
N TYR A 172 -13.62 -4.22 -13.29
CA TYR A 172 -12.34 -4.49 -12.63
C TYR A 172 -12.32 -3.97 -11.20
N LEU A 173 -12.98 -2.83 -10.92
CA LEU A 173 -13.05 -2.27 -9.57
C LEU A 173 -13.69 -3.25 -8.58
N ALA A 174 -14.70 -4.01 -9.00
CA ALA A 174 -15.33 -5.03 -8.16
C ALA A 174 -14.42 -6.24 -7.88
N LYS A 175 -13.48 -6.54 -8.78
CA LYS A 175 -12.57 -7.70 -8.68
C LYS A 175 -11.34 -7.44 -7.81
N VAL A 176 -10.97 -6.17 -7.64
CA VAL A 176 -9.69 -5.75 -7.03
C VAL A 176 -9.90 -4.85 -5.80
N SER A 177 -11.15 -4.68 -5.37
CA SER A 177 -11.51 -3.90 -4.20
C SER A 177 -12.62 -4.59 -3.41
N SER A 178 -13.03 -3.99 -2.29
CA SER A 178 -14.15 -4.50 -1.49
C SER A 178 -15.52 -4.05 -2.02
N LEU A 179 -15.60 -3.36 -3.16
CA LEU A 179 -16.86 -2.88 -3.71
C LEU A 179 -17.57 -3.98 -4.50
N THR A 180 -18.89 -4.06 -4.37
CA THR A 180 -19.72 -4.91 -5.23
C THR A 180 -20.02 -4.18 -6.55
N GLU A 181 -20.38 -4.92 -7.60
CA GLU A 181 -20.84 -4.33 -8.87
C GLU A 181 -22.05 -3.42 -8.65
N GLU A 182 -23.02 -3.85 -7.84
CA GLU A 182 -24.20 -3.04 -7.47
C GLU A 182 -23.81 -1.73 -6.77
N ALA A 183 -22.83 -1.76 -5.85
CA ALA A 183 -22.36 -0.55 -5.17
C ALA A 183 -21.68 0.41 -6.15
N ILE A 184 -20.90 -0.11 -7.10
CA ILE A 184 -20.25 0.67 -8.15
C ILE A 184 -21.30 1.31 -9.07
N GLU A 185 -22.31 0.55 -9.50
CA GLU A 185 -23.40 1.04 -10.36
C GLU A 185 -24.24 2.12 -9.65
N THR A 186 -24.60 1.88 -8.39
CA THR A 186 -25.44 2.80 -7.60
C THR A 186 -24.73 4.12 -7.31
N SER A 187 -23.43 4.06 -7.00
CA SER A 187 -22.63 5.25 -6.67
C SER A 187 -22.06 5.97 -7.88
N GLY A 188 -21.99 5.31 -9.05
CA GLY A 188 -21.26 5.80 -10.20
C GLY A 188 -19.73 5.83 -9.99
N THR A 189 -19.20 4.97 -9.12
CA THR A 189 -17.76 4.93 -8.80
C THR A 189 -16.95 4.50 -10.03
N ILE A 190 -16.12 5.39 -10.54
CA ILE A 190 -15.25 5.14 -11.71
C ILE A 190 -13.76 5.15 -11.36
N ALA A 191 -13.44 5.58 -10.14
CA ALA A 191 -12.11 5.61 -9.57
C ALA A 191 -12.18 5.38 -8.05
N LEU A 192 -11.07 4.93 -7.46
CA LEU A 192 -10.97 4.58 -6.06
C LEU A 192 -9.52 4.67 -5.57
N CYS A 193 -9.31 5.32 -4.43
CA CYS A 193 -8.08 5.23 -3.65
C CYS A 193 -8.26 4.25 -2.49
N LYS A 194 -7.63 3.07 -2.58
CA LYS A 194 -7.70 2.04 -1.52
C LYS A 194 -6.45 1.17 -1.52
N TYR A 195 -6.13 0.56 -0.38
CA TYR A 195 -4.99 -0.36 -0.22
C TYR A 195 -3.66 0.23 -0.70
N ASN A 196 -3.41 1.50 -0.36
CA ASN A 196 -2.19 2.21 -0.74
C ASN A 196 -1.96 2.33 -2.27
N ARG A 197 -3.04 2.41 -3.07
CA ARG A 197 -2.95 2.65 -4.52
C ARG A 197 -4.12 3.47 -5.06
N LEU A 198 -3.88 4.10 -6.21
CA LEU A 198 -4.91 4.77 -7.00
C LEU A 198 -5.41 3.81 -8.07
N MET A 199 -6.72 3.74 -8.26
CA MET A 199 -7.35 2.89 -9.26
C MET A 199 -8.35 3.72 -10.05
N PHE A 200 -8.35 3.61 -11.37
CA PHE A 200 -9.40 4.25 -12.17
C PHE A 200 -9.69 3.52 -13.47
N THR A 201 -10.95 3.59 -13.89
CA THR A 201 -11.40 3.05 -15.17
C THR A 201 -10.90 3.94 -16.30
N SER A 202 -10.22 3.39 -17.28
CA SER A 202 -9.79 4.10 -18.47
C SER A 202 -10.93 4.91 -19.08
N PRO A 203 -10.68 6.14 -19.59
CA PRO A 203 -11.71 6.96 -20.25
C PRO A 203 -12.43 6.24 -21.39
N ARG A 204 -11.78 5.28 -22.06
CA ARG A 204 -12.39 4.46 -23.12
C ARG A 204 -13.39 3.42 -22.60
N GLY A 205 -13.36 3.14 -21.30
CA GLY A 205 -14.29 2.22 -20.64
C GLY A 205 -15.69 2.81 -20.46
N LEU A 206 -15.86 4.12 -20.68
CA LEU A 206 -17.13 4.82 -20.58
C LEU A 206 -17.51 5.44 -21.93
N VAL A 207 -18.78 5.30 -22.32
CA VAL A 207 -19.29 5.74 -23.65
C VAL A 207 -19.04 7.22 -23.92
N LYS A 208 -19.16 8.07 -22.90
CA LYS A 208 -18.98 9.53 -23.02
C LYS A 208 -17.61 10.02 -22.56
N GLY A 209 -16.72 9.12 -22.14
CA GLY A 209 -15.55 9.50 -21.35
C GLY A 209 -15.94 10.25 -20.08
N TYR A 210 -14.96 10.93 -19.46
CA TYR A 210 -15.15 11.76 -18.28
C TYR A 210 -13.89 12.63 -18.03
N GLY A 211 -13.96 13.56 -17.08
CA GLY A 211 -12.86 14.43 -16.65
C GLY A 211 -11.76 13.69 -15.87
N TRP A 212 -11.16 12.67 -16.49
CA TRP A 212 -10.31 11.69 -15.81
C TRP A 212 -9.05 12.27 -15.16
N ARG A 213 -8.51 13.37 -15.67
CA ARG A 213 -7.35 14.04 -15.05
C ARG A 213 -7.69 14.57 -13.66
N ASP A 214 -8.89 15.15 -13.52
CA ASP A 214 -9.38 15.71 -12.27
C ASP A 214 -9.78 14.58 -11.33
N THR A 215 -10.43 13.55 -11.86
CA THR A 215 -10.75 12.33 -11.09
C THR A 215 -9.50 11.65 -10.53
N VAL A 216 -8.43 11.49 -11.32
CA VAL A 216 -7.18 10.91 -10.80
C VAL A 216 -6.57 11.78 -9.70
N THR A 217 -6.61 13.10 -9.88
CA THR A 217 -6.12 14.04 -8.86
C THR A 217 -6.97 13.97 -7.59
N HIS A 218 -8.29 13.83 -7.72
CA HIS A 218 -9.22 13.63 -6.61
C HIS A 218 -8.83 12.41 -5.77
N GLU A 219 -8.65 11.25 -6.41
CA GLU A 219 -8.18 10.04 -5.72
C GLU A 219 -6.79 10.23 -5.09
N PHE A 220 -5.92 10.99 -5.75
CA PHE A 220 -4.60 11.26 -5.21
C PHE A 220 -4.62 12.17 -3.97
N VAL A 221 -5.60 13.06 -3.86
CA VAL A 221 -5.83 13.84 -2.64
C VAL A 221 -6.26 12.92 -1.50
N HIS A 222 -7.16 11.95 -1.74
CA HIS A 222 -7.49 10.95 -0.73
C HIS A 222 -6.24 10.21 -0.23
N TYR A 223 -5.34 9.81 -1.15
CA TYR A 223 -4.07 9.17 -0.80
C TYR A 223 -3.22 10.03 0.15
N TYR A 224 -3.08 11.33 -0.15
CA TYR A 224 -2.40 12.29 0.69
C TYR A 224 -3.03 12.40 2.08
N VAL A 225 -4.35 12.56 2.14
CA VAL A 225 -5.09 12.72 3.39
C VAL A 225 -4.97 11.45 4.24
N THR A 226 -5.16 10.27 3.66
CA THR A 226 -5.03 8.99 4.39
C THR A 226 -3.62 8.82 4.95
N LYS A 227 -2.59 8.99 4.12
CA LYS A 227 -1.20 8.81 4.56
C LYS A 227 -0.79 9.79 5.65
N LYS A 228 -1.12 11.08 5.49
CA LYS A 228 -0.73 12.11 6.45
C LYS A 228 -1.47 11.96 7.77
N SER A 229 -2.76 11.62 7.72
CA SER A 229 -3.60 11.51 8.91
C SER A 229 -3.59 10.14 9.57
N ARG A 230 -2.90 9.15 8.98
CA ARG A 230 -2.99 7.74 9.40
C ARG A 230 -4.43 7.25 9.40
N ASN A 231 -5.16 7.55 8.32
CA ASN A 231 -6.55 7.12 8.11
C ASN A 231 -7.54 7.55 9.21
N THR A 232 -7.31 8.67 9.89
CA THR A 232 -8.16 9.16 11.00
C THR A 232 -9.18 10.23 10.59
N VAL A 233 -9.07 10.76 9.37
CA VAL A 233 -9.98 11.79 8.86
C VAL A 233 -11.30 11.15 8.41
N PRO A 234 -12.48 11.70 8.77
CA PRO A 234 -13.77 11.13 8.38
C PRO A 234 -14.05 11.33 6.88
N ILE A 235 -14.84 10.42 6.30
CA ILE A 235 -15.12 10.36 4.84
C ILE A 235 -15.63 11.69 4.28
N TRP A 236 -16.59 12.36 4.94
CA TRP A 236 -17.13 13.63 4.43
C TRP A 236 -16.06 14.71 4.26
N LEU A 237 -15.04 14.72 5.13
CA LEU A 237 -13.94 15.67 5.07
C LEU A 237 -12.90 15.24 4.01
N HIS A 238 -12.70 13.92 3.82
CA HIS A 238 -11.94 13.40 2.67
C HIS A 238 -12.52 13.93 1.35
N GLU A 239 -13.82 13.78 1.14
CA GLU A 239 -14.51 14.25 -0.07
C GLU A 239 -14.41 15.76 -0.24
N GLY A 240 -14.63 16.53 0.84
CA GLY A 240 -14.54 17.99 0.80
C GLY A 240 -13.15 18.48 0.39
N ILE A 241 -12.09 17.91 0.99
CA ILE A 241 -10.70 18.26 0.66
C ILE A 241 -10.36 17.80 -0.77
N ALA A 242 -10.79 16.60 -1.17
CA ALA A 242 -10.56 16.08 -2.51
C ALA A 242 -11.24 16.96 -3.57
N LYS A 243 -12.49 17.35 -3.37
CA LYS A 243 -13.21 18.28 -4.26
C LYS A 243 -12.55 19.65 -4.35
N PHE A 244 -12.09 20.19 -3.22
CA PHE A 244 -11.38 21.47 -3.20
C PHE A 244 -10.04 21.42 -3.96
N GLN A 245 -9.39 20.26 -4.00
CA GLN A 245 -8.03 20.07 -4.52
C GLN A 245 -7.94 19.32 -5.86
N GLU A 246 -9.04 18.83 -6.44
CA GLU A 246 -9.00 17.95 -7.63
C GLU A 246 -8.49 18.62 -8.91
N THR A 247 -8.40 19.95 -8.94
CA THR A 247 -7.86 20.72 -10.08
C THR A 247 -6.45 21.27 -9.85
N ARG A 248 -5.82 20.98 -8.70
CA ARG A 248 -4.51 21.55 -8.32
C ARG A 248 -3.36 21.24 -9.25
N TRP A 249 -3.51 20.24 -10.11
CA TRP A 249 -2.53 19.94 -11.16
C TRP A 249 -2.43 21.05 -12.22
N ARG A 250 -3.43 21.95 -12.33
CA ARG A 250 -3.44 23.05 -13.33
C ARG A 250 -3.82 24.43 -12.78
N THR A 251 -4.54 24.52 -11.66
CA THR A 251 -5.14 25.78 -11.16
C THR A 251 -4.92 25.98 -9.66
N GLY A 252 -5.29 27.15 -9.15
CA GLY A 252 -5.42 27.42 -7.71
C GLY A 252 -6.40 26.48 -7.00
N PRO A 253 -6.35 26.39 -5.66
CA PRO A 253 -7.28 25.58 -4.88
C PRO A 253 -8.69 26.18 -4.88
N GLY A 254 -9.70 25.32 -4.99
CA GLY A 254 -11.11 25.73 -4.98
C GLY A 254 -11.64 26.36 -6.28
N GLU A 255 -10.84 26.47 -7.34
CA GLU A 255 -11.28 27.09 -8.60
C GLU A 255 -12.33 26.27 -9.38
N ALA A 256 -12.60 25.04 -8.96
CA ALA A 256 -13.64 24.19 -9.53
C ALA A 256 -15.00 24.27 -8.79
N LEU A 257 -15.05 25.04 -7.68
CA LEU A 257 -16.23 25.21 -6.82
C LEU A 257 -17.01 26.48 -7.15
#